data_AF-A0A0A9YFY6-F1
#
_entry.id   AF-A0A0A9YFY6-F1
#
_cell.length_a   1.000
_cell.length_b   1.000
_cell.length_c   1.000
_cell.angle_alpha   90.00
_cell.angle_beta   90.00
_cell.angle_gamma   90.00
#
_symmetry.space_group_name_H-M   'P 1'
#
loop_
_entity.id
_entity.type
_entity.pdbx_description
1 polymer ?
#
loop_
_entity_poly.entity_id
_entity_poly.type
_entity_poly.pdbx_seq_one_letter_code
_entity_poly.pdbx_strand_id
1 'polypeptide(L)'
;MVANSTLTLRDIASVADAFYIGGTKNGAMFGEAIVICKKDLQPHFRNMIRQNGALLAKGWLLGVQFQEMFKDGLYYQLASHANQMTAILRKGVVECGFHCLSPHTTNQLFFYAPPEVVKRIQS
;
A
#
# COMPACT_ATOMS: atom_id res chain seq x y z
N MET A 1 -0.08 -2.88 4.28
CA MET A 1 -0.44 -3.27 5.66
C MET A 1 0.69 -4.12 6.22
N VAL A 2 1.06 -3.87 7.48
CA VAL A 2 2.11 -4.65 8.16
C VAL A 2 1.53 -6.03 8.52
N ALA A 3 2.29 -7.09 8.27
CA ALA A 3 1.94 -8.45 8.66
C ALA A 3 1.75 -8.54 10.18
N ASN A 4 0.69 -9.22 10.63
CA ASN A 4 0.31 -9.37 12.03
C ASN A 4 -0.03 -8.06 12.76
N SER A 5 -0.30 -6.97 12.04
CA SER A 5 -0.85 -5.74 12.63
C SER A 5 -2.30 -5.95 13.04
N THR A 6 -2.63 -5.62 14.30
CA THR A 6 -4.01 -5.57 14.81
C THR A 6 -4.68 -4.21 14.59
N LEU A 7 -3.94 -3.21 14.11
CA LEU A 7 -4.46 -1.87 13.84
C LEU A 7 -5.45 -1.88 12.67
N THR A 8 -6.58 -1.22 12.88
CA THR A 8 -7.64 -1.01 11.90
C THR A 8 -7.57 0.40 11.29
N LEU A 9 -8.28 0.62 10.18
CA LEU A 9 -8.46 1.97 9.62
C LEU A 9 -9.14 2.92 10.61
N ARG A 10 -9.96 2.40 11.54
CA ARG A 10 -10.59 3.20 12.58
C ARG A 10 -9.56 3.70 13.60
N ASP A 11 -8.59 2.86 13.96
CA ASP A 11 -7.53 3.25 14.89
C ASP A 11 -6.69 4.39 14.28
N ILE A 12 -6.36 4.30 12.98
CA ILE A 12 -5.69 5.39 12.26
C ILE A 12 -6.53 6.66 12.25
N ALA A 13 -7.84 6.54 11.94
CA ALA A 13 -8.75 7.68 11.92
C ALA A 13 -8.90 8.37 13.29
N SER A 14 -8.63 7.68 14.39
CA SER A 14 -8.71 8.24 15.74
C SER A 14 -7.52 9.13 16.13
N VAL A 15 -6.38 8.97 15.45
CA VAL A 15 -5.12 9.67 15.77
C VAL A 15 -4.63 10.61 14.67
N ALA A 16 -5.16 10.48 13.45
CA ALA A 16 -4.75 11.28 12.30
C ALA A 16 -5.80 12.34 11.94
N ASP A 17 -5.35 13.56 11.61
CA ASP A 17 -6.23 14.60 11.06
C ASP A 17 -6.72 14.25 9.64
N ALA A 18 -5.85 13.62 8.85
CA ALA A 18 -6.14 13.05 7.54
C ALA A 18 -5.15 11.93 7.21
N PHE A 19 -5.57 10.96 6.41
CA PHE A 19 -4.71 9.92 5.85
C PHE A 19 -5.23 9.47 4.48
N TYR A 20 -4.47 8.65 3.76
CA TYR A 20 -4.93 8.06 2.52
C TYR A 20 -4.76 6.54 2.54
N ILE A 21 -5.65 5.86 1.83
CA ILE A 21 -5.60 4.42 1.60
C ILE A 21 -5.20 4.20 0.16
N GLY A 22 -4.02 3.63 -0.03
CA GLY A 22 -3.52 3.38 -1.38
C GLY A 22 -4.13 2.14 -1.99
N GLY A 23 -4.79 2.32 -3.14
CA GLY A 23 -5.37 1.25 -3.94
C GLY A 23 -4.38 0.73 -4.98
N THR A 24 -3.65 1.64 -5.64
CA THR A 24 -2.80 1.34 -6.80
C THR A 24 -1.76 0.24 -6.52
N LYS A 25 -1.15 0.25 -5.34
CA LYS A 25 -0.12 -0.74 -4.96
C LYS A 25 -0.70 -2.01 -4.32
N ASN A 26 -2.02 -2.08 -4.19
CA ASN A 26 -2.71 -3.16 -3.49
C ASN A 26 -3.88 -3.74 -4.32
N GLY A 27 -3.77 -3.68 -5.65
CA GLY A 27 -4.69 -4.35 -6.58
C GLY A 27 -5.57 -3.43 -7.43
N ALA A 28 -5.68 -2.13 -7.13
CA ALA A 28 -6.38 -1.19 -8.00
C ALA A 28 -5.51 -0.87 -9.24
N MET A 29 -6.16 -0.61 -10.37
CA MET A 29 -5.51 -0.08 -11.58
C MET A 29 -4.92 1.32 -11.32
N PHE A 30 -5.67 2.16 -10.62
CA PHE A 30 -5.24 3.48 -10.16
C PHE A 30 -6.16 3.97 -9.04
N GLY A 31 -5.64 4.82 -8.17
CA GLY A 31 -6.46 5.56 -7.22
C GLY A 31 -6.00 5.43 -5.77
N GLU A 32 -6.25 6.50 -5.04
CA GLU A 32 -5.98 6.63 -3.62
C GLU A 32 -7.25 7.21 -2.96
N ALA A 33 -7.68 6.65 -1.84
CA ALA A 33 -8.85 7.13 -1.10
C ALA A 33 -8.37 8.02 0.06
N ILE A 34 -8.61 9.33 -0.05
CA ILE A 34 -8.26 10.29 1.00
C ILE A 34 -9.37 10.33 2.04
N VAL A 35 -8.99 10.19 3.31
CA VAL A 35 -9.87 10.24 4.48
C VAL A 35 -9.49 11.46 5.31
N ILE A 36 -10.41 12.42 5.45
CA ILE A 36 -10.22 13.63 6.25
C ILE A 36 -11.05 13.50 7.53
N CYS A 37 -10.36 13.24 8.65
CA CYS A 37 -10.99 13.01 9.95
C CYS A 37 -11.31 14.33 10.65
N LYS A 38 -10.43 15.33 10.53
CA LYS A 38 -10.62 16.67 11.11
C LYS A 38 -11.58 17.49 10.25
N LYS A 39 -12.72 17.88 10.82
CA LYS A 39 -13.77 18.64 10.12
C LYS A 39 -13.27 19.95 9.53
N ASP A 40 -12.36 20.64 10.23
CA ASP A 40 -11.83 21.93 9.79
C ASP A 40 -10.99 21.85 8.49
N LEU A 41 -10.53 20.65 8.11
CA LEU A 41 -9.80 20.40 6.87
C LEU A 41 -10.71 20.04 5.68
N GLN A 42 -12.00 19.80 5.91
CA GLN A 42 -12.95 19.41 4.86
C GLN A 42 -13.39 20.56 3.94
N PRO A 43 -13.60 21.81 4.43
CA PRO A 43 -13.97 22.93 3.58
C PRO A 43 -13.01 23.11 2.41
N HIS A 44 -13.56 23.37 1.23
CA HIS A 44 -12.82 23.62 -0.01
C HIS A 44 -11.88 22.51 -0.51
N PHE A 45 -11.76 21.36 0.16
CA PHE A 45 -10.88 20.27 -0.27
C PHE A 45 -11.19 19.81 -1.70
N ARG A 46 -12.49 19.68 -2.05
CA ARG A 46 -12.92 19.35 -3.41
C ARG A 46 -12.52 20.42 -4.44
N ASN A 47 -12.56 21.70 -4.06
CA ASN A 47 -12.14 22.81 -4.93
C ASN A 47 -10.63 22.73 -5.17
N MET A 48 -9.85 22.40 -4.13
CA MET A 48 -8.42 22.15 -4.25
C MET A 48 -8.14 20.97 -5.19
N ILE A 49 -8.83 19.84 -5.07
CA ILE A 49 -8.71 18.70 -6.01
C ILE A 49 -8.96 19.18 -7.46
N ARG A 50 -10.02 19.98 -7.67
CA ARG A 50 -10.36 20.52 -8.99
C ARG A 50 -9.26 21.45 -9.54
N GLN A 51 -8.78 22.38 -8.72
CA GLN A 51 -7.73 23.33 -9.12
C GLN A 51 -6.41 22.63 -9.47
N ASN A 52 -6.10 21.52 -8.79
CA ASN A 52 -4.92 20.70 -9.07
C ASN A 52 -5.13 19.68 -10.19
N GLY A 53 -6.26 19.73 -10.92
CA GLY A 53 -6.53 18.81 -12.04
C GLY A 53 -6.74 17.35 -11.63
N ALA A 54 -6.88 17.06 -10.33
CA ALA A 54 -7.03 15.70 -9.81
C ALA A 54 -8.49 15.22 -9.77
N LEU A 55 -9.45 16.06 -10.15
CA LEU A 55 -10.87 15.71 -10.15
C LEU A 55 -11.25 15.00 -11.46
N LEU A 56 -11.26 13.67 -11.43
CA LEU A 56 -11.61 12.86 -12.60
C LEU A 56 -13.07 13.07 -13.02
N ALA A 57 -13.28 13.34 -14.31
CA ALA A 57 -14.62 13.45 -14.90
C ALA A 57 -15.44 12.16 -14.74
N LYS A 58 -14.78 10.99 -14.91
CA LYS A 58 -15.37 9.67 -14.71
C LYS A 58 -14.96 9.06 -13.36
N GLY A 59 -15.11 9.84 -12.29
CA GLY A 59 -14.68 9.46 -10.93
C GLY A 59 -15.30 8.17 -10.38
N TRP A 60 -16.42 7.70 -10.95
CA TRP A 60 -16.99 6.39 -10.59
C TRP A 60 -16.02 5.23 -10.84
N LEU A 61 -15.05 5.38 -11.75
CA LEU A 61 -14.00 4.38 -11.97
C LEU A 61 -13.08 4.22 -10.74
N LEU A 62 -12.88 5.28 -9.95
CA LEU A 62 -12.24 5.16 -8.64
C LEU A 62 -13.18 4.48 -7.64
N GLY A 63 -14.45 4.91 -7.63
CA GLY A 63 -15.47 4.40 -6.70
C GLY A 63 -15.65 2.88 -6.79
N VAL A 64 -15.80 2.34 -7.99
CA VAL A 64 -16.00 0.89 -8.21
C VAL A 64 -14.79 0.07 -7.75
N GLN A 65 -13.57 0.58 -7.94
CA GLN A 65 -12.35 -0.11 -7.49
C GLN A 65 -12.31 -0.20 -5.96
N PHE A 66 -12.52 0.92 -5.26
CA PHE A 66 -12.53 0.91 -3.79
C PHE A 66 -13.73 0.17 -3.20
N GLN A 67 -14.89 0.20 -3.87
CA GLN A 67 -16.04 -0.60 -3.47
C GLN A 67 -15.70 -2.09 -3.46
N GLU A 68 -15.07 -2.60 -4.52
CA GLU A 68 -14.68 -4.01 -4.58
C GLU A 68 -13.54 -4.33 -3.61
N MET A 69 -12.53 -3.46 -3.47
CA MET A 69 -11.44 -3.68 -2.53
C MET A 69 -11.90 -3.77 -1.07
N PHE A 70 -12.91 -3.00 -0.67
CA PHE A 70 -13.44 -3.03 0.69
C PHE A 70 -14.52 -4.08 0.91
N LYS A 71 -14.94 -4.78 -0.15
CA LYS A 71 -15.86 -5.89 -0.07
C LYS A 71 -15.13 -7.14 0.44
N ASP A 72 -15.77 -7.88 1.34
CA ASP A 72 -15.32 -9.19 1.84
C ASP A 72 -13.86 -9.24 2.34
N GLY A 73 -13.30 -8.08 2.73
CA GLY A 73 -11.93 -7.95 3.21
C GLY A 73 -10.83 -8.08 2.14
N LEU A 74 -11.17 -7.98 0.84
CA LEU A 74 -10.23 -8.19 -0.27
C LEU A 74 -8.94 -7.36 -0.15
N TYR A 75 -9.04 -6.09 0.27
CA TYR A 75 -7.89 -5.21 0.50
C TYR A 75 -6.83 -5.85 1.42
N TYR A 76 -7.27 -6.48 2.50
CA TYR A 76 -6.38 -7.11 3.47
C TYR A 76 -5.86 -8.45 2.97
N GLN A 77 -6.67 -9.21 2.24
CA GLN A 77 -6.27 -10.47 1.62
C GLN A 77 -5.12 -10.27 0.63
N LEU A 78 -5.24 -9.26 -0.25
CA LEU A 78 -4.18 -8.90 -1.21
C LEU A 78 -2.89 -8.48 -0.51
N ALA A 79 -2.98 -7.66 0.53
CA ALA A 79 -1.83 -7.26 1.31
C ALA A 79 -1.17 -8.45 2.03
N SER A 80 -1.97 -9.36 2.59
CA SER A 80 -1.47 -10.58 3.24
C SER A 80 -0.76 -11.49 2.23
N HIS A 81 -1.34 -11.68 1.05
CA HIS A 81 -0.73 -12.45 -0.01
C HIS A 81 0.63 -11.86 -0.43
N ALA A 82 0.71 -10.54 -0.64
CA ALA A 82 1.97 -9.89 -0.99
C ALA A 82 3.04 -10.07 0.11
N ASN A 83 2.66 -9.96 1.39
CA ASN A 83 3.57 -10.21 2.51
C ASN A 83 4.04 -11.67 2.56
N GLN A 84 3.17 -12.64 2.26
CA GLN A 84 3.52 -14.07 2.19
C GLN A 84 4.53 -14.32 1.06
N MET A 85 4.37 -13.68 -0.10
CA MET A 85 5.33 -13.82 -1.21
C MET A 85 6.71 -13.29 -0.83
N THR A 86 6.77 -12.19 -0.09
CA THR A 86 8.03 -11.67 0.46
C THR A 86 8.68 -12.63 1.45
N ALA A 87 7.89 -13.37 2.24
CA ALA A 87 8.42 -14.40 3.15
C ALA A 87 9.07 -15.57 2.38
N ILE A 88 8.45 -16.00 1.28
CA ILE A 88 9.03 -17.03 0.39
C ILE A 88 10.34 -16.52 -0.22
N LEU A 89 10.34 -15.30 -0.77
CA LEU A 89 11.54 -14.70 -1.35
C LEU A 89 12.66 -14.58 -0.32
N ARG A 90 12.32 -14.14 0.90
CA ARG A 90 13.26 -14.01 2.00
C ARG A 90 13.92 -15.34 2.34
N LYS A 91 13.14 -16.42 2.41
CA LYS A 91 13.66 -17.76 2.67
C LYS A 91 14.70 -18.15 1.62
N GLY A 92 14.39 -18.00 0.34
CA GLY A 92 15.32 -18.30 -0.75
C GLY A 92 16.60 -17.43 -0.70
N VAL A 93 16.46 -16.14 -0.45
CA VAL A 93 17.60 -15.21 -0.30
C VAL A 93 18.56 -15.68 0.82
N VAL A 94 18.01 -16.11 1.97
CA VAL A 94 18.82 -16.61 3.10
C VAL A 94 19.46 -17.97 2.78
N GLU A 95 18.72 -18.87 2.13
CA GLU A 95 19.24 -20.19 1.71
C GLU A 95 20.39 -20.06 0.69
N CYS A 96 20.40 -18.99 -0.12
CA CYS A 96 21.51 -18.65 -0.99
C CYS A 96 22.71 -17.99 -0.27
N GLY A 97 22.65 -17.81 1.05
CA GLY A 97 23.73 -17.23 1.85
C GLY A 97 23.75 -15.70 1.90
N PHE A 98 22.71 -15.03 1.40
CA PHE A 98 22.63 -13.57 1.48
C PHE A 98 22.02 -13.10 2.81
N HIS A 99 22.49 -11.94 3.28
CA HIS A 99 22.04 -11.33 4.52
C HIS A 99 20.99 -10.25 4.26
N CYS A 100 19.82 -10.39 4.90
CA CYS A 100 18.78 -9.36 4.87
C CYS A 100 19.11 -8.23 5.85
N LEU A 101 18.84 -6.99 5.44
CA LEU A 101 19.18 -5.78 6.19
C LEU A 101 18.23 -5.50 7.35
N SER A 102 17.02 -6.08 7.31
CA SER A 102 16.02 -5.91 8.35
C SER A 102 15.06 -7.10 8.41
N PRO A 103 14.35 -7.28 9.55
CA PRO A 103 13.14 -8.10 9.56
C PRO A 103 12.13 -7.54 8.56
N HIS A 104 11.62 -8.38 7.66
CA HIS A 104 10.48 -7.99 6.83
C HIS A 104 9.19 -8.11 7.65
N THR A 105 8.36 -7.07 7.59
CA THR A 105 6.99 -7.08 8.13
C THR A 105 5.99 -6.58 7.09
N THR A 106 6.45 -6.37 5.85
CA THR A 106 5.68 -5.87 4.71
C THR A 106 6.03 -6.67 3.46
N ASN A 107 5.53 -6.24 2.31
CA ASN A 107 5.81 -6.83 1.01
C ASN A 107 7.15 -6.37 0.40
N GLN A 108 8.03 -5.76 1.20
CA GLN A 108 9.35 -5.29 0.77
C GLN A 108 10.45 -6.07 1.48
N LEU A 109 11.50 -6.42 0.73
CA LEU A 109 12.67 -7.12 1.22
C LEU A 109 13.93 -6.35 0.82
N PHE A 110 14.81 -6.12 1.78
CA PHE A 110 16.10 -5.48 1.57
C PHE A 110 17.20 -6.44 2.01
N PHE A 111 18.18 -6.69 1.14
CA PHE A 111 19.30 -7.57 1.41
C PHE A 111 20.56 -7.10 0.69
N TYR A 112 21.73 -7.49 1.22
CA TYR A 112 23.00 -7.22 0.57
C TYR A 112 23.26 -8.26 -0.54
N ALA A 113 23.61 -7.78 -1.72
CA ALA A 113 24.08 -8.60 -2.83
C ALA A 113 25.36 -7.98 -3.42
N PRO A 114 26.40 -8.78 -3.70
CA PRO A 114 27.57 -8.31 -4.42
C PRO A 114 27.23 -7.73 -5.81
N PRO A 115 28.01 -6.76 -6.33
CA PRO A 115 27.72 -6.12 -7.61
C PRO A 115 27.55 -7.08 -8.79
N GLU A 116 28.29 -8.18 -8.82
CA GLU A 116 28.19 -9.21 -9.85
C GLU A 116 26.84 -9.93 -9.84
N VAL A 117 26.26 -10.15 -8.65
CA VAL A 117 24.93 -10.75 -8.49
C VAL A 117 23.86 -9.77 -8.95
N VAL A 118 23.99 -8.49 -8.56
CA VAL A 118 23.06 -7.42 -8.98
C VAL A 118 23.03 -7.30 -10.50
N LYS A 119 24.20 -7.27 -11.14
CA LYS A 119 24.32 -7.19 -12.60
C LYS A 119 23.63 -8.36 -13.31
N ARG A 120 23.66 -9.56 -12.74
CA ARG A 120 23.02 -10.75 -13.31
C ARG A 120 21.49 -10.76 -13.18
N ILE A 121 20.93 -10.09 -12.18
CA ILE A 121 19.47 -10.05 -11.95
C ILE A 121 18.82 -8.91 -12.74
N GLN A 122 19.59 -7.88 -13.12
CA GLN A 122 19.11 -6.73 -13.89
C GLN A 122 19.12 -6.95 -15.41
N SER A 123 19.74 -8.03 -15.90
CA SER A 123 19.78 -8.43 -17.32
C SER A 123 18.61 -9.32 -17.68
#